data_AF-E5SWJ0-F1
#
_entry.id   AF-E5SWJ0-F1
#
_cell.length_a   1.000
_cell.length_b   1.000
_cell.length_c   1.000
_cell.angle_alpha   90.00
_cell.angle_beta   90.00
_cell.angle_gamma   90.00
#
_symmetry.space_group_name_H-M   'P 1'
#
loop_
_entity.id
_entity.type
_entity.pdbx_description
1 polymer ?
#
loop_
_entity_poly.entity_id
_entity_poly.type
_entity_poly.pdbx_seq_one_letter_code
_entity_poly.pdbx_strand_id
1 'polypeptide(L)'
;MLNYFGFYPLFCNIPTAPWCNNEILAIQCSVLDSCLHYNTSQLDKKIKLTLLYETLCPDCQEFILNTLQRYVWKYGQDFVDFNLIPYGNARRTQLNNTWTIQCQHGPCCRFQLKIKPERQ
;
A
#
# COMPACT_ATOMS: atom_id res chain seq x y z
N MET A 1 16.15 48.92 2.65
CA MET A 1 15.93 48.08 1.47
C MET A 1 16.56 46.72 1.71
N LEU A 2 15.76 45.69 1.99
CA LEU A 2 15.95 44.34 1.45
C LEU A 2 14.54 43.72 1.39
N ASN A 3 13.97 43.72 0.19
CA ASN A 3 12.67 43.13 -0.10
C ASN A 3 12.80 41.62 -0.06
N TYR A 4 12.16 40.99 0.93
CA TYR A 4 11.90 39.55 0.99
C TYR A 4 10.84 39.19 -0.08
N PHE A 5 11.24 39.18 -1.36
CA PHE A 5 10.48 38.49 -2.40
C PHE A 5 10.76 36.99 -2.26
N GLY A 6 9.73 36.23 -1.92
CA GLY A 6 9.76 34.79 -1.71
C GLY A 6 10.16 34.00 -2.95
N PHE A 7 11.46 33.77 -3.11
CA PHE A 7 11.98 32.65 -3.87
C PHE A 7 12.12 31.46 -2.92
N TYR A 8 11.06 30.67 -2.77
CA TYR A 8 11.23 29.30 -2.34
C TYR A 8 12.05 28.59 -3.43
N PRO A 9 13.22 28.00 -3.11
CA PRO A 9 13.95 27.23 -4.10
C PRO A 9 13.02 26.11 -4.62
N LEU A 10 13.07 25.81 -5.93
CA LEU A 10 12.39 24.65 -6.54
C LEU A 10 12.70 23.32 -5.81
N PHE A 11 13.75 23.29 -5.00
CA PHE A 11 14.16 22.21 -4.11
C PHE A 11 13.22 21.97 -2.91
N CYS A 12 12.28 22.89 -2.62
CA CYS A 12 11.31 22.76 -1.53
C CYS A 12 9.93 22.32 -2.04
N ASN A 13 9.85 21.55 -3.13
CA ASN A 13 8.61 20.90 -3.60
C ASN A 13 8.81 19.38 -3.68
N ILE A 14 9.04 18.77 -2.52
CA ILE A 14 9.37 17.35 -2.36
C ILE A 14 8.42 16.79 -1.27
N PRO A 15 8.04 15.49 -1.28
CA PRO A 15 7.18 14.95 -0.22
C PRO A 15 7.77 15.11 1.20
N THR A 16 6.90 15.04 2.21
CA THR A 16 7.26 15.26 3.62
C THR A 16 8.28 14.26 4.17
N ALA A 17 8.19 12.98 3.79
CA ALA A 17 9.14 11.96 4.23
C ALA A 17 10.62 12.30 3.89
N PRO A 18 10.99 12.53 2.62
CA PRO A 18 12.35 12.94 2.26
C PRO A 18 12.73 14.33 2.77
N TRP A 19 11.79 15.27 2.97
CA TRP A 19 12.08 16.54 3.67
C TRP A 19 12.57 16.29 5.11
N CYS A 20 11.89 15.44 5.85
CA CYS A 20 12.15 15.24 7.28
C CYS A 20 13.33 14.29 7.56
N ASN A 21 13.78 13.56 6.54
CA ASN A 21 14.99 12.74 6.61
C ASN A 21 16.28 13.53 6.36
N ASN A 22 16.21 14.83 6.05
CA ASN A 22 17.37 15.68 5.81
C ASN A 22 17.23 17.02 6.55
N GLU A 23 17.99 17.17 7.63
CA GLU A 23 17.94 18.34 8.51
C GLU A 23 18.30 19.66 7.79
N ILE A 24 19.30 19.63 6.90
CA ILE A 24 19.73 20.82 6.14
C ILE A 24 18.59 21.30 5.23
N LEU A 25 17.94 20.38 4.53
CA LEU A 25 16.78 20.72 3.68
C LEU A 25 15.59 21.20 4.51
N ALA A 26 15.33 20.57 5.66
CA ALA A 26 14.24 20.97 6.55
C ALA A 26 14.42 22.41 7.10
N ILE A 27 15.66 22.78 7.45
CA ILE A 27 16.02 24.14 7.87
C ILE A 27 15.89 25.11 6.69
N GLN A 28 16.47 24.77 5.53
CA GLN A 28 16.45 25.64 4.35
C GLN A 28 15.03 25.94 3.86
N CYS A 29 14.15 24.95 3.92
CA CYS A 29 12.74 25.09 3.54
C CYS A 29 11.85 25.57 4.70
N SER A 30 12.41 25.79 5.90
CA SER A 30 11.67 26.22 7.10
C SER A 30 10.48 25.31 7.47
N VAL A 31 10.66 23.99 7.37
CA VAL A 31 9.60 22.97 7.60
C VAL A 31 9.81 22.12 8.86
N LEU A 32 10.68 22.56 9.78
CA LEU A 32 11.06 21.76 10.95
C LEU A 32 9.85 21.40 11.85
N ASP A 33 8.94 22.35 12.09
CA ASP A 33 7.72 22.10 12.87
C ASP A 33 6.78 21.09 12.18
N SER A 34 6.65 21.18 10.86
CA SER A 34 5.90 20.22 10.05
C SER A 34 6.52 18.81 10.15
N CYS A 35 7.84 18.74 10.21
CA CYS A 35 8.56 17.48 10.38
C CYS A 35 8.40 16.86 11.76
N LEU A 36 8.37 17.67 12.82
CA LEU A 36 8.04 17.20 14.15
C LEU A 36 6.65 16.56 14.17
N HIS A 37 5.64 17.25 13.64
CA HIS A 37 4.28 16.74 13.56
C HIS A 37 4.20 15.45 12.71
N TYR A 38 4.88 15.44 11.55
CA TYR A 38 4.95 14.26 10.69
C TYR A 38 5.53 13.06 11.42
N ASN A 39 6.69 13.20 12.07
CA ASN A 39 7.35 12.11 12.79
C ASN A 39 6.49 11.57 13.92
N THR A 40 5.86 12.43 14.72
CA THR A 40 4.89 12.00 15.75
C THR A 40 3.70 11.27 15.13
N SER A 41 3.19 11.76 14.00
CA SER A 41 2.06 11.13 13.31
C SER A 41 2.40 9.77 12.71
N GLN A 42 3.66 9.52 12.35
CA GLN A 42 4.10 8.26 11.73
C GLN A 42 4.61 7.25 12.76
N LEU A 43 4.77 7.66 14.02
CA LEU A 43 5.16 6.75 15.10
C LEU A 43 4.20 5.55 15.13
N ASP A 44 4.77 4.35 15.15
CA ASP A 44 4.08 3.06 15.18
C ASP A 44 3.12 2.77 14.00
N LYS A 45 3.11 3.61 12.95
CA LYS A 45 2.32 3.33 11.76
C LYS A 45 2.98 2.27 10.89
N LYS A 46 2.31 1.13 10.76
CA LYS A 46 2.69 0.08 9.80
C LYS A 46 2.29 0.46 8.38
N ILE A 47 3.13 0.08 7.43
CA ILE A 47 2.85 0.12 5.99
C ILE A 47 1.79 -0.93 5.69
N LYS A 48 0.64 -0.51 5.14
CA LYS A 48 -0.41 -1.44 4.75
C LYS A 48 -0.11 -2.02 3.37
N LEU A 49 0.04 -3.34 3.28
CA LEU A 49 0.25 -4.06 2.03
C LEU A 49 -0.93 -5.01 1.80
N THR A 50 -1.72 -4.75 0.75
CA THR A 50 -2.79 -5.65 0.32
C THR A 50 -2.38 -6.37 -0.96
N LEU A 51 -2.43 -7.70 -0.96
CA LEU A 51 -2.19 -8.52 -2.14
C LEU A 51 -3.50 -9.18 -2.58
N LEU A 52 -3.95 -8.85 -3.79
CA LEU A 52 -5.04 -9.55 -4.47
C LEU A 52 -4.42 -10.62 -5.37
N TYR A 53 -4.75 -11.89 -5.12
CA TYR A 53 -4.13 -13.01 -5.83
C TYR A 53 -5.14 -14.11 -6.17
N GLU A 54 -4.80 -14.98 -7.12
CA GLU A 54 -5.52 -16.23 -7.37
C GLU A 54 -4.66 -17.39 -6.90
N THR A 55 -5.21 -18.33 -6.13
CA THR A 55 -4.40 -19.44 -5.61
C THR A 55 -3.91 -20.39 -6.67
N LEU A 56 -4.59 -20.47 -7.82
CA LEU A 56 -4.22 -21.34 -8.94
C LEU A 56 -3.45 -20.59 -10.03
N CYS A 57 -3.19 -19.30 -9.87
CA CYS A 57 -2.36 -18.55 -10.81
C CYS A 57 -0.87 -18.87 -10.50
N PRO A 58 -0.11 -19.43 -11.46
CA PRO A 58 1.30 -19.76 -11.25
C PRO A 58 2.13 -18.54 -10.85
N ASP A 59 1.94 -17.39 -11.52
CA ASP A 59 2.69 -16.17 -11.23
C ASP A 59 2.38 -15.61 -9.84
N CYS A 60 1.13 -15.75 -9.37
CA CYS A 60 0.76 -15.38 -8.01
C CYS A 60 1.47 -16.25 -6.97
N GLN A 61 1.56 -17.57 -7.21
CA GLN A 61 2.26 -18.49 -6.33
C GLN A 61 3.76 -18.17 -6.30
N GLU A 62 4.37 -17.95 -7.47
CA GLU A 62 5.77 -17.59 -7.60
C GLU A 62 6.07 -16.29 -6.85
N PHE A 63 5.24 -15.25 -7.04
CA PHE A 63 5.40 -14.00 -6.33
C PHE A 63 5.34 -14.17 -4.80
N ILE A 64 4.35 -14.93 -4.30
CA ILE A 64 4.18 -15.13 -2.86
C ILE A 64 5.41 -15.85 -2.26
N LEU A 65 5.87 -16.92 -2.90
CA LEU A 65 6.94 -17.77 -2.37
C LEU A 65 8.33 -17.16 -2.56
N ASN A 66 8.60 -16.58 -3.73
CA ASN A 66 9.95 -16.15 -4.09
C ASN A 66 10.21 -14.67 -3.86
N THR A 67 9.17 -13.83 -3.87
CA THR A 67 9.31 -12.38 -3.72
C THR A 67 8.77 -11.89 -2.39
N LEU A 68 7.48 -12.09 -2.13
CA LEU A 68 6.82 -11.60 -0.93
C LEU A 68 7.45 -12.23 0.32
N GLN A 69 7.55 -13.56 0.37
CA GLN A 69 8.12 -14.25 1.54
C GLN A 69 9.59 -13.88 1.75
N ARG A 70 10.39 -13.88 0.70
CA ARG A 70 11.85 -13.70 0.78
C ARG A 70 12.27 -12.28 1.13
N TYR A 71 11.62 -11.27 0.55
CA TYR A 71 12.08 -9.88 0.63
C TYR A 71 11.19 -9.00 1.48
N VAL A 72 9.88 -9.23 1.51
CA VAL A 72 8.95 -8.35 2.23
C VAL A 72 8.60 -8.93 3.59
N TRP A 73 8.18 -10.20 3.63
CA TRP A 73 7.81 -10.87 4.86
C TRP A 73 9.01 -11.09 5.77
N LYS A 74 10.17 -11.50 5.22
CA LYS A 74 11.35 -11.75 6.05
C LYS A 74 11.85 -10.52 6.82
N TYR A 75 11.79 -9.34 6.20
CA TYR A 75 12.37 -8.12 6.76
C TYR A 75 11.32 -7.13 7.27
N GLY A 76 10.04 -7.30 6.92
CA GLY A 76 8.98 -6.32 7.14
C GLY A 76 7.91 -6.70 8.15
N GLN A 77 8.01 -7.82 8.88
CA GLN A 77 6.94 -8.25 9.81
C GLN A 77 6.59 -7.20 10.86
N ASP A 78 7.59 -6.45 11.32
CA ASP A 78 7.41 -5.47 12.39
C ASP A 78 6.73 -4.19 11.91
N PHE A 79 6.94 -3.80 10.65
CA PHE A 79 6.49 -2.52 10.10
C PHE A 79 5.53 -2.62 8.92
N VAL A 80 5.15 -3.83 8.48
CA VAL A 80 4.16 -4.07 7.43
C VAL A 80 2.94 -4.78 8.02
N ASP A 81 1.76 -4.26 7.70
CA ASP A 81 0.46 -4.89 7.95
C ASP A 81 0.00 -5.59 6.65
N PHE A 82 0.09 -6.92 6.64
CA PHE A 82 -0.19 -7.75 5.46
C PHE A 82 -1.65 -8.17 5.39
N ASN A 83 -2.29 -7.90 4.25
CA ASN A 83 -3.66 -8.29 3.95
C ASN A 83 -3.71 -9.08 2.64
N LEU A 84 -3.77 -10.41 2.73
CA LEU A 84 -3.80 -11.30 1.57
C LEU A 84 -5.24 -11.67 1.23
N ILE A 85 -5.73 -11.26 0.06
CA ILE A 85 -7.10 -11.47 -0.38
C ILE A 85 -7.10 -12.37 -1.63
N PRO A 86 -7.60 -13.63 -1.53
CA PRO A 86 -7.70 -14.53 -2.66
C PRO A 86 -8.89 -14.15 -3.55
N TYR A 87 -8.68 -13.19 -4.46
CA TYR A 87 -9.66 -12.72 -5.42
C TYR A 87 -9.11 -12.70 -6.85
N GLY A 88 -8.02 -11.96 -7.08
CA GLY A 88 -7.35 -11.87 -8.37
C GLY A 88 -8.27 -11.46 -9.52
N ASN A 89 -8.26 -12.17 -10.65
CA ASN A 89 -9.09 -11.84 -11.81
C ASN A 89 -10.48 -12.50 -11.80
N ALA A 90 -10.96 -12.94 -10.64
CA ALA A 90 -12.32 -13.44 -10.51
C ALA A 90 -13.33 -12.35 -10.90
N ARG A 91 -14.33 -12.70 -11.71
CA ARG A 91 -15.43 -11.82 -12.10
C ARG A 91 -16.69 -12.22 -11.36
N ARG A 92 -17.36 -11.24 -10.77
CA ARG A 92 -18.70 -11.40 -10.20
C ARG A 92 -19.73 -11.00 -11.23
N THR A 93 -20.70 -11.86 -11.45
CA THR A 93 -21.85 -11.58 -12.31
C THR A 93 -23.13 -11.91 -11.55
N GLN A 94 -24.09 -11.00 -11.60
CA GLN A 94 -25.41 -11.21 -11.02
C GLN A 94 -26.32 -11.87 -12.06
N LEU A 95 -26.85 -13.03 -11.73
CA LEU A 95 -27.80 -13.75 -12.57
C LEU A 95 -29.00 -14.12 -11.70
N ASN A 96 -30.21 -13.65 -12.05
CA ASN A 96 -31.46 -13.95 -11.33
C ASN A 96 -31.35 -13.72 -9.81
N ASN A 97 -30.94 -12.52 -9.40
CA ASN A 97 -30.71 -12.13 -8.00
C ASN A 97 -29.66 -12.97 -7.24
N THR A 98 -28.92 -13.83 -7.94
CA THR A 98 -27.86 -14.66 -7.37
C THR A 98 -26.51 -14.17 -7.87
N TRP A 99 -25.56 -13.99 -6.94
CA TRP A 99 -24.18 -13.68 -7.30
C TRP A 99 -23.45 -14.95 -7.72
N THR A 100 -22.90 -14.93 -8.93
CA THR A 100 -22.03 -15.99 -9.42
C THR A 100 -20.62 -15.46 -9.59
N ILE A 101 -19.63 -16.32 -9.32
CA ILE A 101 -18.22 -15.99 -9.47
C ILE A 101 -17.65 -16.83 -10.62
N GLN A 102 -16.98 -16.18 -11.56
CA GLN A 102 -16.25 -16.82 -12.64
C GLN A 102 -14.76 -16.58 -12.43
N CYS A 103 -13.94 -17.62 -12.57
CA CYS A 103 -12.49 -17.53 -12.43
C CYS A 103 -11.81 -18.08 -13.68
N GLN A 104 -10.62 -17.59 -13.96
CA GLN A 104 -9.84 -17.98 -15.13
C GLN A 104 -9.33 -19.42 -15.01
N HIS A 105 -8.85 -19.80 -13.81
CA HIS A 105 -8.17 -21.06 -13.56
C HIS A 105 -9.06 -22.13 -12.90
N GLY A 106 -10.36 -22.11 -13.18
CA GLY A 106 -11.32 -23.10 -12.69
C GLY A 106 -12.03 -22.72 -11.37
N PRO A 107 -12.95 -23.57 -10.90
CA PRO A 107 -13.92 -23.21 -9.86
C PRO A 107 -13.33 -23.17 -8.44
N CYS A 108 -12.12 -23.70 -8.20
CA CYS A 108 -11.53 -23.81 -6.86
C CYS A 108 -11.35 -22.45 -6.16
N CYS A 109 -11.17 -21.36 -6.90
CA CYS A 109 -11.15 -19.99 -6.37
C CYS A 109 -12.41 -19.65 -5.54
N ARG A 110 -13.57 -20.25 -5.85
CA ARG A 110 -14.87 -19.94 -5.23
C ARG A 110 -14.90 -20.32 -3.76
N PHE A 111 -14.12 -21.33 -3.36
CA PHE A 111 -14.02 -21.75 -1.96
C PHE A 111 -13.24 -20.77 -1.09
N GLN A 112 -12.39 -19.93 -1.70
CA GLN A 112 -11.52 -18.99 -0.98
C GLN A 112 -12.09 -17.59 -0.94
N LEU A 113 -12.89 -17.27 -1.96
CA LEU A 113 -13.72 -16.08 -2.00
C LEU A 113 -14.84 -16.24 -0.96
N LYS A 114 -14.56 -15.88 0.29
CA LYS A 114 -15.66 -15.55 1.22
C LYS A 114 -16.44 -14.43 0.55
N ILE A 115 -17.61 -14.75 -0.01
CA ILE A 115 -18.59 -13.77 -0.42
C ILE A 115 -19.03 -13.10 0.88
N LYS A 116 -18.28 -12.09 1.34
CA LYS A 116 -18.85 -11.15 2.28
C LYS A 116 -20.04 -10.57 1.52
N PRO A 117 -21.28 -10.70 2.04
CA PRO A 117 -22.37 -9.89 1.53
C PRO A 117 -21.86 -8.45 1.62
N GLU A 118 -22.03 -7.75 0.51
CA GLU A 118 -21.62 -6.38 0.31
C GLU A 118 -21.86 -5.59 1.61
N ARG A 119 -20.80 -5.00 2.18
CA ARG A 119 -21.01 -3.88 3.09
C ARG A 119 -21.58 -2.77 2.22
N GLN A 120 -22.91 -2.62 2.26
CA GLN A 120 -23.54 -1.31 2.16
C GLN A 120 -22.93 -0.40 3.24
#